data_AF-A0A968T7P0-F1
#
_entry.id   AF-A0A968T7P0-F1
#
_cell.length_a   1.000
_cell.length_b   1.000
_cell.length_c   1.000
_cell.angle_alpha   90.00
_cell.angle_beta   90.00
_cell.angle_gamma   90.00
#
_symmetry.space_group_name_H-M   'P 1'
#
loop_
_entity.id
_entity.type
_entity.pdbx_description
1 polymer ?
#
loop_
_entity_poly.entity_id
_entity_poly.type
_entity_poly.pdbx_seq_one_letter_code
_entity_poly.pdbx_strand_id
1 'polypeptide(L)'
;MKILMIIDGLKSGGVERRMLSLVKKIEEKDTFQIEIIVLSTEIHYANDLNTLHSKIHIIERKPKKDPRVFLKIIKICRNFKP
;
A
#
# COMPACT_ATOMS: atom_id res chain seq x y z
N MET A 1 9.45 -7.28 -12.21
CA MET A 1 8.51 -6.17 -12.48
C MET A 1 8.14 -5.52 -11.17
N LYS A 2 7.95 -4.20 -11.13
CA LYS A 2 7.68 -3.48 -9.89
C LYS A 2 6.24 -2.97 -9.91
N ILE A 3 5.55 -3.04 -8.79
CA ILE A 3 4.13 -2.68 -8.67
C ILE A 3 3.95 -1.82 -7.43
N LEU A 4 3.43 -0.61 -7.61
CA LEU A 4 3.09 0.28 -6.50
C LEU A 4 1.56 0.34 -6.40
N MET A 5 1.01 -0.21 -5.32
CA MET A 5 -0.43 -0.16 -5.04
C MET A 5 -0.76 1.04 -4.15
N ILE A 6 -1.89 1.68 -4.39
CA ILE A 6 -2.36 2.81 -3.58
C ILE A 6 -3.80 2.51 -3.14
N ILE A 7 -4.05 2.58 -1.83
CA ILE A 7 -5.37 2.35 -1.25
C ILE A 7 -5.71 3.41 -0.20
N ASP A 8 -7.00 3.72 -0.07
CA ASP A 8 -7.50 4.77 0.82
C ASP A 8 -7.23 4.44 2.30
N GLY A 9 -7.43 3.19 2.68
CA GLY A 9 -7.25 2.67 4.03
C GLY A 9 -7.35 1.15 4.03
N LEU A 10 -7.02 0.53 5.17
CA LEU A 10 -7.15 -0.91 5.38
C LEU A 10 -8.22 -1.18 6.42
N LYS A 11 -9.45 -0.80 6.08
CA LYS A 11 -10.66 -0.99 6.89
C LYS A 11 -11.19 -2.40 6.70
N SER A 12 -12.15 -2.84 7.51
CA SER A 12 -12.76 -4.18 7.45
C SER A 12 -13.67 -4.42 6.23
N GLY A 13 -13.26 -3.97 5.04
CA GLY A 13 -13.99 -4.10 3.79
C GLY A 13 -13.48 -5.25 2.90
N GLY A 14 -14.34 -5.70 1.99
CA GLY A 14 -14.02 -6.79 1.08
C GLY A 14 -13.06 -6.42 -0.05
N VAL A 15 -12.89 -5.12 -0.36
CA VAL A 15 -11.92 -4.66 -1.37
C VAL A 15 -10.51 -4.80 -0.83
N GLU A 16 -10.30 -4.31 0.38
CA GLU A 16 -9.06 -4.35 1.15
C GLU A 16 -8.61 -5.81 1.35
N ARG A 17 -9.52 -6.68 1.80
CA ARG A 17 -9.23 -8.12 1.97
C ARG A 17 -8.81 -8.79 0.66
N ARG A 18 -9.53 -8.53 -0.45
CA ARG A 18 -9.18 -9.10 -1.76
C ARG A 18 -7.83 -8.61 -2.26
N MET A 19 -7.52 -7.32 -2.08
CA MET A 19 -6.21 -6.77 -2.42
C MET A 19 -5.10 -7.46 -1.61
N LEU A 20 -5.26 -7.59 -0.29
CA LEU A 20 -4.27 -8.26 0.56
C LEU A 20 -4.05 -9.73 0.13
N SER A 21 -5.12 -10.47 -0.15
CA SER A 21 -5.00 -11.85 -0.66
C SER A 21 -4.28 -11.91 -2.01
N LEU A 22 -4.55 -10.95 -2.91
CA LEU A 22 -3.86 -10.85 -4.19
C LEU A 22 -2.36 -10.57 -4.00
N VAL A 23 -2.00 -9.61 -3.14
CA VAL A 23 -0.60 -9.30 -2.84
C VAL A 23 0.11 -10.52 -2.29
N LYS A 24 -0.46 -11.19 -1.28
CA LYS A 24 0.11 -12.42 -0.69
C LYS A 24 0.43 -13.45 -1.77
N LYS A 25 -0.49 -13.66 -2.73
CA LYS A 25 -0.28 -14.66 -3.78
C LYS A 25 0.71 -14.23 -4.85
N ILE A 26 0.83 -12.93 -5.12
CA ILE A 26 1.81 -12.42 -6.09
C ILE A 26 3.22 -12.43 -5.48
N GLU A 27 3.36 -12.12 -4.19
CA GLU A 27 4.66 -12.15 -3.48
C GLU A 27 5.32 -13.53 -3.45
N GLU A 28 4.54 -14.61 -3.53
CA GLU A 28 5.08 -15.97 -3.69
C GLU A 28 5.88 -16.14 -4.99
N LYS A 29 5.75 -15.21 -5.94
CA LYS A 29 6.52 -15.19 -7.19
C LYS A 29 7.63 -14.15 -7.09
N ASP A 30 8.89 -14.60 -7.09
CA ASP A 30 10.09 -13.75 -7.05
C ASP A 30 10.23 -12.77 -8.24
N THR A 31 9.34 -12.86 -9.23
CA THR A 31 9.32 -11.99 -10.39
C THR A 31 8.76 -10.59 -10.10
N PHE A 32 8.02 -10.41 -9.01
CA PHE A 32 7.33 -9.16 -8.67
C PHE A 32 7.86 -8.56 -7.37
N GLN A 33 8.13 -7.26 -7.38
CA GLN A 33 8.35 -6.48 -6.18
C GLN A 33 7.13 -5.59 -6.00
N ILE A 34 6.53 -5.64 -4.81
CA ILE A 34 5.33 -4.88 -4.49
C ILE A 34 5.62 -3.93 -3.33
N GLU A 35 5.13 -2.70 -3.45
CA GLU A 35 5.00 -1.77 -2.33
C GLU A 35 3.56 -1.26 -2.27
N ILE A 36 3.07 -0.97 -1.07
CA ILE A 36 1.69 -0.54 -0.84
C ILE A 36 1.70 0.83 -0.16
N ILE A 37 0.96 1.79 -0.69
CA ILE A 37 0.70 3.10 -0.07
C ILE A 37 -0.71 3.10 0.52
N VAL A 38 -0.81 3.38 1.82
CA VAL A 38 -2.07 3.50 2.54
C VAL A 38 -2.31 4.96 2.92
N LEU A 39 -3.42 5.54 2.49
CA LEU A 39 -3.72 6.97 2.66
C LEU A 39 -4.46 7.31 3.97
N SER A 40 -4.49 6.37 4.92
CA SER A 40 -5.14 6.46 6.22
C SER A 40 -4.30 5.78 7.29
N THR A 41 -4.40 6.26 8.52
CA THR A 41 -3.81 5.64 9.72
C THR A 41 -4.68 4.52 10.30
N GLU A 42 -5.94 4.40 9.86
CA GLU A 42 -6.85 3.33 10.28
C GLU A 42 -6.49 2.01 9.57
N ILE A 43 -5.92 1.07 10.34
CA ILE A 43 -5.52 -0.26 9.88
C ILE A 43 -6.17 -1.31 10.78
N HIS A 44 -7.14 -2.05 10.22
CA HIS A 44 -7.83 -3.15 10.91
C HIS A 44 -7.17 -4.51 10.67
N TYR A 45 -6.32 -4.61 9.65
CA TYR A 45 -5.65 -5.84 9.22
C TYR A 45 -4.18 -5.89 9.63
N ALA A 46 -3.82 -5.36 10.80
CA ALA A 46 -2.42 -5.27 11.24
C ALA A 46 -1.68 -6.63 11.20
N ASN A 47 -2.38 -7.72 11.55
CA ASN A 47 -1.82 -9.06 11.49
C ASN A 47 -1.50 -9.50 10.05
N ASP A 48 -2.39 -9.23 9.08
CA ASP A 48 -2.14 -9.55 7.67
C ASP A 48 -0.97 -8.74 7.10
N LEU A 49 -0.80 -7.50 7.54
CA LEU A 49 0.32 -6.66 7.12
C LEU A 49 1.66 -7.17 7.62
N ASN A 50 1.71 -7.68 8.84
CA ASN A 50 2.93 -8.27 9.40
C ASN A 50 3.37 -9.54 8.66
N THR A 51 2.47 -10.18 7.92
CA THR A 51 2.78 -11.37 7.10
C THR A 51 3.24 -11.05 5.69
N LEU A 52 3.10 -9.79 5.24
CA LEU A 52 3.49 -9.39 3.89
C LEU A 52 4.98 -9.07 3.84
N HIS A 53 5.64 -9.47 2.76
CA HIS A 53 7.02 -9.08 2.48
C HIS A 53 7.10 -7.67 1.85
N SER A 54 5.98 -7.17 1.31
CA SER A 54 5.87 -5.82 0.74
C SER A 54 6.14 -4.72 1.77
N LYS A 55 6.83 -3.67 1.31
CA LYS A 55 6.94 -2.44 2.07
C LYS A 55 5.62 -1.67 2.05
N ILE A 56 5.16 -1.26 3.23
CA ILE A 56 3.95 -0.47 3.40
C ILE A 56 4.32 0.97 3.79
N HIS A 57 3.84 1.94 3.02
CA HIS A 57 4.00 3.36 3.28
C HIS A 57 2.68 3.95 3.74
N ILE A 58 2.63 4.43 4.98
CA ILE A 58 1.43 5.09 5.51
C ILE A 58 1.58 6.60 5.28
N ILE A 59 0.64 7.18 4.53
CA ILE A 59 0.58 8.62 4.26
C ILE A 59 -0.76 9.15 4.76
N GLU A 60 -0.76 9.69 5.98
CA GLU A 60 -1.96 10.32 6.52
C GLU A 60 -2.34 11.59 5.73
N ARG A 61 -3.62 11.71 5.37
CA ARG A 61 -4.19 12.90 4.71
C ARG A 61 -4.86 13.81 5.72
N LYS A 62 -4.14 14.84 6.17
CA LYS A 62 -4.69 15.92 7.00
C LYS A 62 -4.29 17.28 6.42
N PRO A 63 -5.21 18.02 5.78
CA PRO A 63 -6.65 17.76 5.55
C PRO A 63 -6.93 16.73 4.44
N LYS A 64 -8.20 16.35 4.25
CA LYS A 64 -8.64 15.35 3.24
C LYS A 64 -8.12 15.62 1.81
N LYS A 65 -7.93 16.89 1.45
CA LYS A 65 -7.41 17.34 0.15
C LYS A 65 -5.99 17.92 0.25
N ASP A 66 -5.12 17.35 1.09
CA ASP A 66 -3.73 17.79 1.20
C ASP A 66 -2.95 17.49 -0.10
N PRO A 67 -2.53 18.50 -0.88
CA PRO A 67 -1.77 18.29 -2.12
C PRO A 67 -0.36 17.73 -1.87
N ARG A 68 0.18 17.84 -0.65
CA ARG A 68 1.51 17.31 -0.29
C ARG A 68 1.56 15.79 -0.36
N VAL A 69 0.42 15.12 -0.23
CA VAL A 69 0.28 13.66 -0.38
C VAL A 69 0.74 13.22 -1.76
N PHE A 70 0.37 13.98 -2.80
CA PHE A 70 0.79 13.69 -4.17
C PHE A 70 2.31 13.78 -4.34
N LEU A 71 2.95 14.79 -3.73
CA LEU A 71 4.42 14.93 -3.74
C LEU A 71 5.11 13.75 -3.03
N LYS A 72 4.54 13.27 -1.91
CA LYS A 72 5.05 12.09 -1.21
C LYS A 72 4.94 10.82 -2.08
N ILE A 73 3.81 10.64 -2.75
CA ILE A 73 3.61 9.52 -3.70
C ILE A 73 4.65 9.59 -4.83
N ILE A 74 4.84 10.76 -5.45
CA ILE A 74 5.87 10.95 -6.50
C ILE A 74 7.26 10.59 -5.98
N LYS A 75 7.60 10.98 -4.75
CA LYS A 75 8.89 10.64 -4.14
C LYS A 75 9.07 9.12 -3.99
N ILE A 76 8.02 8.42 -3.56
CA ILE A 76 8.02 6.95 -3.48
C ILE A 76 8.16 6.34 -4.87
N CYS A 77 7.36 6.79 -5.85
CA CYS A 77 7.46 6.32 -7.24
C CYS A 77 8.87 6.49 -7.81
N ARG A 78 9.52 7.64 -7.60
CA ARG A 78 10.88 7.89 -8.10
C ARG A 78 11.93 6.99 -7.47
N ASN A 79 11.76 6.65 -6.19
CA ASN A 79 12.68 5.77 -5.47
C ASN A 79 12.47 4.30 -5.86
N PHE A 80 11.22 3.85 -5.82
CA PHE A 80 10.86 2.47 -6.11
C PHE A 80 11.02 2.16 -7.60
N LYS A 81 10.69 3.12 -8.48
CA LYS A 81 10.63 2.97 -9.94
C LYS A 81 9.70 1.82 -10.35
N PRO A 82 8.41 1.89 -9.97
CA PRO A 82 7.42 0.91 -10.39
C PRO A 82 7.33 0.82 -11.91
#